data_AF-A0A0R1U0B6-F1
#
_entry.id   AF-A0A0R1U0B6-F1
#
_cell.length_a   1.000
_cell.length_b   1.000
_cell.length_c   1.000
_cell.angle_alpha   90.00
_cell.angle_beta   90.00
_cell.angle_gamma   90.00
#
_symmetry.space_group_name_H-M   'P 1'
#
loop_
_entity.id
_entity.type
_entity.pdbx_description
1 polymer ?
#
loop_
_entity_poly.entity_id
_entity_poly.type
_entity_poly.pdbx_seq_one_letter_code
_entity_poly.pdbx_strand_id
1 'polypeptide(L)' 'MIKMTKAKMIEIVMGYRDDKPRDFWESMDEDTLANIIELEKIRLKQQASDAVATLA' A
#
# COMPACT_ATOMS: atom_id res chain seq x y z
N MET A 1 -8.61 3.30 19.58
CA MET A 1 -8.09 3.10 18.21
C MET A 1 -6.66 2.64 18.32
N ILE A 2 -6.33 1.43 17.89
CA ILE A 2 -4.93 1.00 17.80
C ILE A 2 -4.33 1.78 16.63
N LYS A 3 -3.49 2.79 16.92
CA LYS A 3 -2.72 3.47 15.88
C LYS A 3 -1.72 2.46 15.31
N MET A 4 -1.76 2.28 14.00
CA MET A 4 -0.80 1.45 13.28
C MET A 4 0.58 2.11 13.36
N THR A 5 1.62 1.35 13.71
CA THR A 5 2.97 1.91 13.85
C THR A 5 3.60 2.15 12.48
N LYS A 6 4.52 3.13 12.37
CA LYS A 6 5.33 3.35 11.16
C LYS A 6 5.97 2.06 10.62
N ALA A 7 6.56 1.25 11.50
CA ALA A 7 7.16 -0.03 11.12
C ALA A 7 6.12 -0.97 10.45
N LYS A 8 4.90 -1.04 11.00
CA LYS A 8 3.83 -1.84 10.41
C LYS A 8 3.34 -1.27 9.07
N MET A 9 3.31 0.05 8.92
CA MET A 9 3.00 0.70 7.64
C MET A 9 4.02 0.35 6.56
N ILE A 10 5.32 0.40 6.89
CA ILE A 10 6.41 0.04 5.96
C ILE A 10 6.27 -1.41 5.50
N GLU A 11 6.03 -2.35 6.41
CA GLU A 11 5.80 -3.76 6.07
C GLU A 11 4.61 -3.92 5.10
N ILE A 12 3.53 -3.15 5.29
CA ILE A 12 2.37 -3.20 4.39
C ILE A 12 2.71 -2.60 3.02
N VAL A 13 3.39 -1.44 2.98
CA VAL A 13 3.81 -0.81 1.72
C VAL A 13 4.72 -1.76 0.94
N MET A 14 5.71 -2.37 1.60
CA MET A 14 6.60 -3.35 0.96
C MET A 14 5.89 -4.62 0.49
N GLY A 15 4.76 -4.98 1.13
CA GLY A 15 3.89 -6.05 0.66
C GLY A 15 3.14 -5.72 -0.62
N TYR A 16 2.90 -4.43 -0.92
CA TYR A 16 2.30 -3.98 -2.18
C TYR A 16 3.35 -3.57 -3.23
N ARG A 17 4.53 -3.11 -2.79
CA ARG A 17 5.55 -2.49 -3.64
C ARG A 17 6.94 -3.00 -3.29
N ASP A 18 7.59 -3.62 -4.27
CA ASP A 18 8.97 -4.09 -4.19
C ASP A 18 9.97 -3.18 -4.94
N ASP A 19 9.51 -2.03 -5.44
CA ASP A 19 10.27 -1.16 -6.35
C ASP A 19 11.30 -0.26 -5.66
N LYS A 20 11.32 -0.24 -4.32
CA LYS A 20 12.24 0.56 -3.50
C LYS A 20 12.69 -0.25 -2.28
N PRO A 21 13.95 -0.08 -1.83
CA PRO A 21 14.44 -0.72 -0.62
C PRO A 21 13.72 -0.21 0.63
N ARG A 22 13.76 -0.98 1.73
CA ARG A 22 13.16 -0.63 3.02
C ARG A 22 13.53 0.78 3.51
N ASP A 23 14.81 1.10 3.44
CA ASP A 23 15.38 2.38 3.92
C ASP A 23 14.74 3.60 3.23
N PHE A 24 14.31 3.44 1.97
CA PHE A 24 13.58 4.49 1.26
C PHE A 24 12.23 4.75 1.93
N TRP A 25 11.47 3.70 2.26
CA TRP A 25 10.18 3.82 2.94
C TRP A 25 10.33 4.31 4.39
N GLU A 26 11.44 3.95 5.05
CA GLU A 26 11.76 4.44 6.40
C GLU A 26 12.02 5.95 6.45
N SER A 27 12.45 6.55 5.34
CA SER A 27 12.62 8.02 5.22
C SER A 27 11.31 8.79 5.10
N MET A 28 10.19 8.12 4.77
CA MET A 28 8.87 8.76 4.61
C MET A 28 8.19 8.98 5.96
N ASP A 29 7.32 9.98 6.06
CA ASP A 29 6.45 10.18 7.23
C ASP A 29 5.26 9.21 7.24
N GLU A 30 4.58 9.10 8.39
CA GLU A 30 3.43 8.18 8.56
C GLU A 30 2.24 8.54 7.67
N ASP A 31 2.01 9.82 7.36
CA ASP A 31 0.87 10.28 6.55
C ASP A 31 1.09 9.89 5.08
N THR A 32 2.31 10.06 4.58
CA THR A 32 2.74 9.61 3.25
C THR A 32 2.60 8.10 3.12
N LEU A 33 3.07 7.34 4.11
CA LEU A 33 2.93 5.88 4.11
C LEU A 33 1.46 5.44 4.14
N ALA A 34 0.63 6.09 4.95
CA ALA A 34 -0.81 5.81 5.00
C ALA A 34 -1.51 6.11 3.66
N ASN A 35 -1.18 7.23 3.01
CA ASN A 35 -1.71 7.57 1.69
C ASN A 35 -1.33 6.55 0.62
N ILE A 36 -0.08 6.09 0.60
CA ILE A 36 0.38 5.06 -0.33
C ILE A 36 -0.41 3.76 -0.12
N ILE A 37 -0.60 3.34 1.13
CA ILE A 37 -1.39 2.14 1.45
C ILE A 37 -2.82 2.25 0.93
N GLU A 38 -3.48 3.40 1.10
CA GLU A 38 -4.85 3.60 0.61
C GLU A 38 -4.92 3.59 -0.93
N LEU A 39 -3.95 4.21 -1.61
CA LEU A 39 -3.87 4.19 -3.07
C LEU A 39 -3.70 2.76 -3.62
N GLU A 40 -2.84 1.95 -3.00
CA GLU A 40 -2.65 0.55 -3.42
C GLU A 40 -3.90 -0.30 -3.18
N LYS A 41 -4.62 -0.08 -2.08
CA LYS A 41 -5.93 -0.73 -1.85
C LYS A 41 -6.95 -0.39 -2.92
N ILE A 42 -7.01 0.89 -3.34
CA ILE A 42 -7.91 1.33 -4.43
C ILE A 42 -7.50 0.66 -5.73
N ARG A 43 -6.21 0.67 -6.08
CA ARG A 43 -5.69 0.02 -7.29
C ARG A 43 -6.04 -1.46 -7.34
N LEU A 44 -5.86 -2.20 -6.25
CA LEU A 44 -6.20 -3.62 -6.18
C LEU A 44 -7.70 -3.89 -6.35
N LYS A 45 -8.56 -3.05 -5.74
CA LYS A 45 -10.01 -3.14 -5.94
C LYS A 45 -10.39 -2.90 -7.40
N GLN A 46 -9.77 -1.91 -8.05
CA GLN A 46 -10.01 -1.59 -9.45
C GLN A 46 -9.58 -2.76 -10.35
N GLN A 47 -8.39 -3.31 -10.15
CA GLN A 47 -7.89 -4.47 -10.90
C GLN A 47 -8.78 -5.71 -10.72
N ALA A 48 -9.28 -5.95 -9.51
CA ALA A 48 -10.23 -7.04 -9.28
C ALA A 48 -11.55 -6.82 -10.01
N SER A 49 -12.07 -5.59 -10.03
CA SER A 49 -13.28 -5.22 -10.76
C SER A 49 -13.10 -5.40 -12.27
N ASP A 50 -11.98 -4.92 -12.82
CA ASP A 50 -11.69 -5.02 -14.26
C ASP A 50 -11.49 -6.48 -14.68
N ALA A 51 -10.84 -7.29 -13.84
CA ALA A 51 -10.69 -8.73 -14.10
C ALA A 51 -12.05 -9.45 -14.13
N VAL A 52 -12.97 -9.11 -13.23
CA VAL A 52 -14.34 -9.64 -13.24
C VAL A 52 -15.09 -9.19 -14.48
N ALA A 53 -15.00 -7.90 -14.85
CA ALA A 53 -15.66 -7.36 -16.03
C ALA A 53 -15.11 -7.96 -17.35
N THR A 54 -13.83 -8.35 -17.38
CA THR A 54 -13.20 -9.00 -18.54
C THR A 54 -13.62 -10.48 -18.69
N LEU A 55 -14.07 -11.11 -17.60
CA LEU A 55 -14.49 -12.52 -17.57
C LEU A 55 -16.02 -12.72 -17.72
N ALA A 56 -16.80 -11.65 -17.73
CA ALA A 56 -18.26 -11.65 -17.82
C ALA A 56 -18.76 -11.39 -19.24
#